data_AF-A0A9D1I115-F1
#
_entry.id   AF-A0A9D1I115-F1
#
_cell.length_a   1.000
_cell.length_b   1.000
_cell.length_c   1.000
_cell.angle_alpha   90.00
_cell.angle_beta   90.00
_cell.angle_gamma   90.00
#
_symmetry.space_group_name_H-M   'P 1'
#
loop_
_entity.id
_entity.type
_entity.pdbx_description
1 polymer ?
#
loop_
_entity_poly.entity_id
_entity_poly.type
_entity_poly.pdbx_seq_one_letter_code
_entity_poly.pdbx_strand_id
1 'polypeptide(L)'
;MAVKKDLSIDYLGVKCQNPFFLSSSPVGSNYEMVAKCFETGWGGVFYKTIGIFVADECSPRFDQTNKEGLPWVGFKNMEQISDKPTEVNFENMYKLMRDYPDHVMVASIMGSSVEEWKQLAKMCDECGVPLIEGNFSCPQMTSHDMGSDVGTNNELVETYSRAVAETTDIPFIAKMTPNCKNMEEHARAAIKGGAAAVSAINTIKSITNIDFENMTAMPVVNGKSSISGYSGAAVKPIALRFCAQVLQDQGIHELVKQGKHDYGHGHEMSGIGGIETWRDAAEFLALGCRNVQVTTAIMQYGYRIVEDMISGMMHFMDERGYESLEDFIGVALPNIIPAEDLNRDFKVLPDFDDKKCIGCGRCYVSCYDAAHQAIDWDEKKRRPVLNDNCVGCHLCLNVCPVQECITPGEIKWKEGRKQVDVTVKKHYE
;
A
#
# COMPACT_ATOMS: atom_id res chain seq x y z
N MET A 1 10.81 -17.48 24.82
CA MET A 1 11.90 -16.50 24.66
C MET A 1 11.40 -15.46 23.67
N ALA A 2 11.75 -14.18 23.82
CA ALA A 2 11.40 -13.20 22.78
C ALA A 2 12.11 -13.60 21.48
N VAL A 3 11.35 -13.79 20.40
CA VAL A 3 11.92 -14.07 19.07
C VAL A 3 12.69 -12.84 18.64
N LYS A 4 13.94 -13.03 18.20
CA LYS A 4 14.81 -11.95 17.74
C LYS A 4 15.36 -12.31 16.37
N LYS A 5 14.69 -11.80 15.33
CA LYS A 5 15.11 -11.89 13.93
C LYS A 5 15.62 -10.53 13.46
N ASP A 6 16.56 -10.53 12.53
CA ASP A 6 17.04 -9.30 11.91
C ASP A 6 16.02 -8.86 10.84
N LEU A 7 15.46 -7.66 11.01
CA LEU A 7 14.53 -7.06 10.05
C LEU A 7 15.20 -6.00 9.18
N SER A 8 16.52 -5.82 9.28
CA SER A 8 17.21 -4.82 8.49
C SER A 8 17.09 -5.11 7.00
N ILE A 9 17.06 -4.03 6.22
CA ILE A 9 17.00 -4.06 4.75
C ILE A 9 18.03 -3.07 4.20
N ASP A 10 18.41 -3.27 2.95
CA ASP A 10 19.04 -2.23 2.13
C ASP A 10 17.97 -1.70 1.14
N TYR A 11 17.79 -0.39 1.11
CA TYR A 11 16.89 0.27 0.17
C TYR A 11 17.63 1.41 -0.51
N LEU A 12 17.86 1.26 -1.81
CA LEU A 12 18.59 2.20 -2.66
C LEU A 12 20.00 2.52 -2.16
N GLY A 13 20.70 1.51 -1.60
CA GLY A 13 22.03 1.66 -1.02
C GLY A 13 22.02 2.22 0.42
N VAL A 14 20.84 2.43 1.00
CA VAL A 14 20.67 2.96 2.36
C VAL A 14 20.24 1.84 3.30
N LYS A 15 21.05 1.60 4.33
CA LYS A 15 20.72 0.62 5.37
C LYS A 15 19.58 1.12 6.24
N CYS A 16 18.55 0.31 6.38
CA CYS A 16 17.39 0.60 7.23
C CYS A 16 17.30 -0.45 8.34
N GLN A 17 17.02 -0.02 9.58
CA GLN A 17 16.93 -0.94 10.72
C GLN A 17 15.78 -1.94 10.60
N ASN A 18 14.70 -1.54 9.94
CA ASN A 18 13.51 -2.34 9.66
C ASN A 18 12.75 -1.74 8.45
N PRO A 19 11.81 -2.47 7.82
CA PRO A 19 11.12 -2.00 6.61
C PRO A 19 9.95 -1.05 6.89
N PHE A 20 9.73 -0.60 8.13
CA PHE A 20 8.54 0.18 8.51
C PHE A 20 8.83 1.67 8.52
N PHE A 21 8.16 2.39 7.62
CA PHE A 21 8.33 3.83 7.45
C PHE A 21 7.01 4.56 7.66
N LEU A 22 7.06 5.78 8.20
CA LEU A 22 5.92 6.69 8.03
C LEU A 22 5.85 7.16 6.58
N SER A 23 4.64 7.26 6.02
CA SER A 23 4.44 7.90 4.71
C SER A 23 4.39 9.42 4.84
N SER A 24 4.83 10.11 3.78
CA SER A 24 4.68 11.56 3.61
C SER A 24 3.21 11.96 3.73
N SER A 25 2.88 12.52 4.90
CA SER A 25 1.51 12.74 5.38
C SER A 25 1.54 13.61 6.65
N PRO A 26 0.38 14.05 7.21
CA PRO A 26 0.40 14.89 8.41
C PRO A 26 1.04 14.21 9.63
N VAL A 27 1.18 12.88 9.64
CA VAL A 27 1.80 12.13 10.74
C VAL A 27 3.34 12.26 10.80
N GLY A 28 3.97 12.97 9.87
CA GLY A 28 5.43 13.18 9.85
C GLY A 28 5.80 14.59 9.41
N SER A 29 5.22 15.61 10.05
CA SER A 29 5.20 17.01 9.56
C SER A 29 5.98 18.03 10.38
N ASN A 30 6.65 17.62 11.46
CA ASN A 30 7.50 18.46 12.31
C ASN A 30 8.50 17.62 13.11
N TYR A 31 9.40 18.29 13.82
CA TYR A 31 10.43 17.67 14.64
C TYR A 31 9.84 16.73 15.70
N GLU A 32 8.89 17.20 16.52
CA GLU A 32 8.37 16.44 17.66
C GLU A 32 7.68 15.14 17.23
N MET A 33 6.94 15.19 16.12
CA MET A 33 6.25 14.02 15.55
C MET A 33 7.24 12.97 15.05
N VAL A 34 8.28 13.39 14.33
CA VAL A 34 9.27 12.47 13.77
C VAL A 34 10.23 11.96 14.85
N ALA A 35 10.62 12.80 15.81
CA ALA A 35 11.40 12.36 16.97
C ALA A 35 10.67 11.24 17.72
N LYS A 36 9.37 11.44 18.03
CA LYS A 36 8.54 10.41 18.66
C LYS A 36 8.42 9.14 17.81
N CYS A 37 8.32 9.28 16.49
CA CYS A 37 8.32 8.15 15.56
C CYS A 37 9.60 7.31 15.71
N PHE A 38 10.76 7.93 15.65
CA PHE A 38 12.06 7.25 15.81
C PHE A 38 12.23 6.64 17.21
N GLU A 39 11.89 7.37 18.27
CA GLU A 39 11.89 6.85 19.65
C GLU A 39 10.99 5.62 19.84
N THR A 40 9.94 5.47 19.02
CA THR A 40 9.02 4.32 19.07
C THR A 40 9.55 3.10 18.29
N GLY A 41 10.57 3.26 17.44
CA GLY A 41 11.24 2.16 16.73
C GLY A 41 10.94 2.02 15.24
N TRP A 42 10.35 3.04 14.60
CA TRP A 42 10.19 3.06 13.13
C TRP A 42 11.55 3.12 12.43
N GLY A 43 11.74 2.39 11.33
CA GLY A 43 13.00 2.37 10.59
C GLY A 43 13.31 3.68 9.85
N GLY A 44 12.27 4.44 9.50
CA GLY A 44 12.43 5.74 8.86
C GLY A 44 11.13 6.50 8.64
N VAL A 45 11.24 7.63 7.95
CA VAL A 45 10.11 8.51 7.60
C VAL A 45 10.27 9.07 6.20
N PHE A 46 9.18 9.04 5.45
CA PHE A 46 8.96 9.93 4.33
C PHE A 46 8.35 11.20 4.91
N TYR A 47 9.14 12.27 5.01
CA TYR A 47 8.72 13.52 5.65
C TYR A 47 7.57 14.15 4.85
N LYS A 48 6.68 14.91 5.50
CA LYS A 48 5.56 15.60 4.83
C LYS A 48 6.06 16.39 3.62
N THR A 49 5.39 16.25 2.46
CA THR A 49 5.81 16.90 1.21
C THR A 49 6.03 18.40 1.39
N ILE A 50 7.18 18.87 0.92
CA ILE A 50 7.63 20.27 0.97
C ILE A 50 7.58 20.83 -0.45
N GLY A 51 7.06 22.06 -0.58
CA GLY A 51 7.09 22.84 -1.81
C GLY A 51 7.64 24.22 -1.54
N ILE A 52 7.64 25.09 -2.57
CA ILE A 52 8.11 26.47 -2.44
C ILE A 52 7.07 27.39 -1.79
N PHE A 53 5.78 27.08 -1.95
CA PHE A 53 4.68 27.82 -1.35
C PHE A 53 4.24 27.21 -0.02
N VAL A 54 3.66 28.03 0.85
CA VAL A 54 3.01 27.58 2.09
C VAL A 54 1.53 27.33 1.79
N ALA A 55 1.04 26.14 2.08
CA ALA A 55 -0.35 25.77 1.78
C ALA A 55 -1.35 26.45 2.74
N ASP A 56 -2.40 27.05 2.16
CA ASP A 56 -3.56 27.55 2.89
C ASP A 56 -4.63 26.45 2.99
N GLU A 57 -4.69 25.79 4.14
CA GLU A 57 -5.56 24.64 4.37
C GLU A 57 -7.03 25.00 4.61
N CYS A 58 -7.93 24.14 4.15
CA CYS A 58 -9.35 24.25 4.48
C CYS A 58 -9.67 23.58 5.84
N SER A 59 -10.85 23.89 6.39
CA SER A 59 -11.36 23.26 7.62
C SER A 59 -12.89 23.18 7.61
N PRO A 60 -13.48 22.03 8.00
CA PRO A 60 -12.83 20.74 8.27
C PRO A 60 -12.28 20.09 7.00
N ARG A 61 -11.26 19.23 7.13
CA ARG A 61 -10.60 18.60 5.97
C ARG A 61 -10.45 17.07 6.04
N PHE A 62 -10.97 16.44 7.09
CA PHE A 62 -11.04 14.98 7.20
C PHE A 62 -12.49 14.53 7.27
N ASP A 63 -12.76 13.38 6.66
CA ASP A 63 -13.99 12.62 6.82
C ASP A 63 -13.67 11.11 6.72
N GLN A 64 -14.62 10.26 7.07
CA GLN A 64 -14.42 8.81 7.10
C GLN A 64 -15.60 8.05 6.51
N THR A 65 -15.35 6.82 6.08
CA THR A 65 -16.43 5.84 5.88
C THR A 65 -16.49 4.89 7.07
N ASN A 66 -17.70 4.45 7.41
CA ASN A 66 -17.96 3.54 8.52
C ASN A 66 -18.40 2.17 7.99
N LYS A 67 -18.13 1.10 8.75
CA LYS A 67 -18.66 -0.23 8.49
C LYS A 67 -19.09 -0.85 9.82
N GLU A 68 -20.20 -1.59 9.80
CA GLU A 68 -20.79 -2.20 11.00
C GLU A 68 -19.75 -2.82 11.94
N GLY A 69 -19.83 -2.48 13.23
CA GLY A 69 -18.93 -2.99 14.26
C GLY A 69 -17.56 -2.29 14.36
N LEU A 70 -17.18 -1.45 13.40
CA LEU A 70 -15.98 -0.62 13.45
C LEU A 70 -16.35 0.87 13.31
N PRO A 71 -15.69 1.77 14.06
CA PRO A 71 -15.98 3.19 13.95
C PRO A 71 -15.65 3.75 12.56
N TRP A 72 -14.81 3.09 11.76
CA TRP A 72 -14.42 3.49 10.41
C TRP A 72 -13.71 2.39 9.61
N VAL A 73 -13.50 2.62 8.31
CA VAL A 73 -12.70 1.76 7.39
C VAL A 73 -11.52 2.50 6.77
N GLY A 74 -11.59 3.83 6.74
CA GLY A 74 -10.57 4.67 6.15
C GLY A 74 -10.97 6.15 6.15
N PHE A 75 -10.02 7.00 5.78
CA PHE A 75 -10.19 8.46 5.81
C PHE A 75 -10.08 9.07 4.42
N LYS A 76 -10.98 10.00 4.14
CA LYS A 76 -10.83 11.01 3.10
C LYS A 76 -10.18 12.25 3.71
N ASN A 77 -9.19 12.82 3.04
CA ASN A 77 -8.54 14.05 3.46
C ASN A 77 -8.45 15.03 2.29
N MET A 78 -8.71 16.31 2.55
CA MET A 78 -8.57 17.45 1.63
C MET A 78 -7.31 18.28 1.94
N GLU A 79 -6.29 17.63 2.51
CA GLU A 79 -5.03 18.28 2.89
C GLU A 79 -4.10 18.42 1.68
N GLN A 80 -3.31 19.50 1.65
CA GLN A 80 -2.30 19.78 0.63
C GLN A 80 -0.90 19.34 1.12
N ILE A 81 0.15 20.05 0.69
CA ILE A 81 1.54 19.86 1.13
C ILE A 81 1.76 20.44 2.54
N SER A 82 3.01 20.58 2.99
CA SER A 82 3.30 21.17 4.29
C SER A 82 2.72 22.58 4.43
N ASP A 83 2.19 22.86 5.62
CA ASP A 83 1.69 24.16 6.08
C ASP A 83 2.78 25.06 6.70
N LYS A 84 4.05 24.72 6.47
CA LYS A 84 5.22 25.39 7.07
C LYS A 84 6.13 25.92 5.96
N PRO A 85 6.85 27.02 6.20
CA PRO A 85 7.88 27.49 5.27
C PRO A 85 8.89 26.39 4.96
N THR A 86 9.38 26.39 3.71
CA THR A 86 10.35 25.42 3.18
C THR A 86 11.56 25.27 4.09
N GLU A 87 12.14 26.39 4.52
CA GLU A 87 13.35 26.45 5.34
C GLU A 87 13.12 25.82 6.72
N VAL A 88 11.94 26.02 7.32
CA VAL A 88 11.59 25.43 8.62
C VAL A 88 11.51 23.90 8.52
N ASN A 89 10.97 23.39 7.41
CA ASN A 89 10.93 21.94 7.19
C ASN A 89 12.33 21.34 7.04
N PHE A 90 13.21 21.97 6.24
CA PHE A 90 14.60 21.52 6.11
C PHE A 90 15.40 21.66 7.40
N GLU A 91 15.15 22.71 8.20
CA GLU A 91 15.77 22.87 9.53
C GLU A 91 15.35 21.73 10.47
N ASN A 92 14.07 21.35 10.47
CA ASN A 92 13.58 20.20 11.24
C ASN A 92 14.24 18.90 10.79
N MET A 93 14.30 18.63 9.48
CA MET A 93 14.96 17.43 8.95
C MET A 93 16.45 17.37 9.32
N TYR A 94 17.16 18.50 9.22
CA TYR A 94 18.57 18.57 9.63
C TYR A 94 18.77 18.25 11.12
N LYS A 95 17.93 18.84 12.00
CA LYS A 95 17.97 18.53 13.45
C LYS A 95 17.66 17.05 13.72
N LEU A 96 16.66 16.49 13.04
CA LEU A 96 16.29 15.08 13.18
C LEU A 96 17.41 14.13 12.77
N MET A 97 18.08 14.38 11.64
CA MET A 97 19.20 13.55 11.20
C MET A 97 20.42 13.66 12.13
N ARG A 98 20.65 14.83 12.73
CA ARG A 98 21.69 15.00 13.76
C ARG A 98 21.37 14.23 15.04
N ASP A 99 20.11 14.29 15.49
CA ASP A 99 19.69 13.72 16.78
C ASP A 99 19.41 12.21 16.68
N TYR A 100 19.06 11.71 15.48
CA TYR A 100 18.72 10.32 15.18
C TYR A 100 19.49 9.80 13.96
N PRO A 101 20.83 9.71 14.01
CA PRO A 101 21.66 9.38 12.84
C PRO A 101 21.46 7.95 12.30
N ASP A 102 20.93 7.04 13.11
CA ASP A 102 20.69 5.64 12.73
C ASP A 102 19.32 5.41 12.07
N HIS A 103 18.52 6.46 11.88
CA HIS A 103 17.18 6.41 11.29
C HIS A 103 17.16 7.05 9.91
N VAL A 104 16.34 6.51 9.01
CA VAL A 104 16.30 6.97 7.61
C VAL A 104 15.33 8.14 7.45
N MET A 105 15.85 9.27 6.97
CA MET A 105 15.07 10.45 6.59
C MET A 105 14.92 10.50 5.07
N VAL A 106 13.67 10.53 4.58
CA VAL A 106 13.38 10.75 3.15
C VAL A 106 12.68 12.10 2.98
N ALA A 107 13.30 13.03 2.27
CA ALA A 107 12.68 14.33 1.99
C ALA A 107 11.65 14.19 0.87
N SER A 108 10.36 14.33 1.19
CA SER A 108 9.33 14.40 0.16
C SER A 108 9.23 15.83 -0.39
N ILE A 109 9.37 16.01 -1.70
CA ILE A 109 9.36 17.33 -2.34
C ILE A 109 8.35 17.38 -3.50
N MET A 110 7.86 18.58 -3.81
CA MET A 110 6.99 18.84 -4.96
C MET A 110 7.17 20.27 -5.48
N GLY A 111 7.60 20.38 -6.73
CA GLY A 111 7.66 21.64 -7.47
C GLY A 111 6.54 21.78 -8.51
N SER A 112 6.28 23.01 -8.94
CA SER A 112 5.34 23.36 -10.02
C SER A 112 6.01 23.62 -11.37
N SER A 113 7.33 23.72 -11.39
CA SER A 113 8.15 23.96 -12.58
C SER A 113 9.50 23.25 -12.46
N VAL A 114 10.21 23.08 -13.58
CA VAL A 114 11.56 22.47 -13.61
C VAL A 114 12.49 23.18 -12.62
N GLU A 115 12.43 24.49 -12.57
CA GLU A 115 13.24 25.36 -11.73
C GLU A 115 12.96 25.13 -10.24
N GLU A 116 11.69 24.99 -9.86
CA GLU A 116 11.32 24.67 -8.47
C GLU A 116 11.76 23.26 -8.07
N TRP A 117 11.63 22.27 -8.97
CA TRP A 117 12.13 20.91 -8.73
C TRP A 117 13.65 20.91 -8.52
N LYS A 118 14.40 21.64 -9.37
CA LYS A 118 15.86 21.79 -9.21
C LYS A 118 16.22 22.51 -7.91
N GLN A 119 15.49 23.58 -7.55
CA GLN A 119 15.71 24.29 -6.30
C GLN A 119 15.50 23.38 -5.08
N LEU A 120 14.38 22.66 -5.01
CA LEU A 120 14.08 21.75 -3.91
C LEU A 120 15.08 20.59 -3.82
N ALA A 121 15.51 20.03 -4.96
CA ALA A 121 16.54 19.00 -5.01
C ALA A 121 17.87 19.50 -4.44
N LYS A 122 18.29 20.72 -4.80
CA LYS A 122 19.49 21.35 -4.24
C LYS A 122 19.39 21.56 -2.73
N MET A 123 18.21 21.96 -2.22
CA MET A 123 17.99 22.08 -0.77
C MET A 123 18.08 20.71 -0.06
N CYS A 124 17.71 19.62 -0.74
CA CYS A 124 17.91 18.26 -0.23
C CYS A 124 19.40 17.91 -0.12
N ASP A 125 20.22 18.25 -1.14
CA ASP A 125 21.69 18.10 -1.08
C ASP A 125 22.29 18.88 0.10
N GLU A 126 21.89 20.15 0.26
CA GLU A 126 22.37 21.01 1.34
C GLU A 126 21.95 20.49 2.73
N CYS A 127 20.77 19.88 2.84
CA CYS A 127 20.29 19.24 4.07
C CYS A 127 21.04 17.93 4.38
N GLY A 128 21.50 17.20 3.35
CA GLY A 128 22.20 15.94 3.47
C GLY A 128 21.29 14.73 3.71
N VAL A 129 20.04 14.78 3.22
CA VAL A 129 19.12 13.63 3.33
C VAL A 129 19.62 12.46 2.49
N PRO A 130 19.50 11.20 2.97
CA PRO A 130 19.98 10.04 2.23
C PRO A 130 19.09 9.67 1.02
N LEU A 131 17.82 10.08 1.02
CA LEU A 131 16.85 9.77 -0.03
C LEU A 131 15.88 10.93 -0.25
N ILE A 132 15.33 11.03 -1.45
CA ILE A 132 14.29 12.00 -1.82
C ILE A 132 13.03 11.25 -2.30
N GLU A 133 11.84 11.75 -1.99
CA GLU A 133 10.60 11.30 -2.63
C GLU A 133 9.99 12.45 -3.46
N GLY A 134 9.90 12.29 -4.77
CA GLY A 134 9.19 13.21 -5.66
C GLY A 134 7.69 12.93 -5.64
N ASN A 135 6.90 13.84 -5.08
CA ASN A 135 5.44 13.68 -5.03
C ASN A 135 4.78 14.15 -6.33
N PHE A 136 4.57 13.21 -7.27
CA PHE A 136 3.84 13.45 -8.52
C PHE A 136 2.33 13.26 -8.39
N SER A 137 1.79 13.17 -7.17
CA SER A 137 0.53 12.44 -6.96
C SER A 137 -0.48 13.12 -6.07
N CYS A 138 -0.20 14.34 -5.56
CA CYS A 138 -1.13 15.05 -4.69
C CYS A 138 -2.47 15.35 -5.41
N PRO A 139 -3.62 14.75 -4.99
CA PRO A 139 -4.89 14.95 -5.69
C PRO A 139 -5.59 16.26 -5.33
N GLN A 140 -5.02 17.06 -4.43
CA GLN A 140 -5.61 18.30 -3.88
C GLN A 140 -4.94 19.58 -4.38
N MET A 141 -4.02 19.45 -5.33
CA MET A 141 -3.40 20.63 -5.93
C MET A 141 -4.42 21.41 -6.74
N THR A 142 -4.42 22.72 -6.53
CA THR A 142 -5.40 23.65 -7.10
C THR A 142 -5.04 24.12 -8.52
N SER A 143 -3.83 23.78 -9.01
CA SER A 143 -3.38 24.09 -10.37
C SER A 143 -3.27 22.82 -11.23
N HIS A 144 -3.65 22.90 -12.49
CA HIS A 144 -3.56 21.81 -13.47
C HIS A 144 -2.14 21.29 -13.73
N ASP A 145 -1.11 22.05 -13.33
CA ASP A 145 0.31 21.73 -13.54
C ASP A 145 0.98 21.10 -12.29
N MET A 146 0.19 20.64 -11.30
CA MET A 146 0.72 20.04 -10.07
C MET A 146 -0.02 18.78 -9.63
N GLY A 147 0.63 17.96 -8.80
CA GLY A 147 0.00 16.82 -8.13
C GLY A 147 -0.45 15.72 -9.09
N SER A 148 -1.60 15.09 -8.83
CA SER A 148 -2.05 13.90 -9.58
C SER A 148 -2.21 14.11 -11.08
N ASP A 149 -2.45 15.35 -11.52
CA ASP A 149 -2.60 15.67 -12.94
C ASP A 149 -1.24 15.53 -13.66
N VAL A 150 -0.16 15.97 -13.01
CA VAL A 150 1.23 15.68 -13.43
C VAL A 150 1.49 14.18 -13.42
N GLY A 151 1.13 13.48 -12.34
CA GLY A 151 1.35 12.03 -12.21
C GLY A 151 0.65 11.15 -13.24
N THR A 152 -0.29 11.72 -14.01
CA THR A 152 -0.95 11.04 -15.14
C THR A 152 -0.45 11.49 -16.52
N ASN A 153 0.56 12.36 -16.56
CA ASN A 153 1.18 12.86 -17.78
C ASN A 153 2.64 12.37 -17.88
N ASN A 154 2.90 11.41 -18.75
CA ASN A 154 4.23 10.80 -18.93
C ASN A 154 5.32 11.84 -19.26
N GLU A 155 5.02 12.86 -20.06
CA GLU A 155 6.01 13.88 -20.45
C GLU A 155 6.42 14.73 -19.25
N LEU A 156 5.45 15.16 -18.43
CA LEU A 156 5.73 15.93 -17.22
C LEU A 156 6.45 15.08 -16.17
N VAL A 157 6.03 13.83 -15.97
CA VAL A 157 6.70 12.89 -15.04
C VAL A 157 8.16 12.71 -15.45
N GLU A 158 8.45 12.43 -16.72
CA GLU A 158 9.82 12.27 -17.22
C GLU A 158 10.62 13.58 -17.07
N THR A 159 10.02 14.72 -17.40
CA THR A 159 10.68 16.04 -17.35
C THR A 159 11.08 16.43 -15.94
N TYR A 160 10.17 16.32 -14.98
CA TYR A 160 10.45 16.68 -13.58
C TYR A 160 11.34 15.64 -12.88
N SER A 161 11.19 14.35 -13.21
CA SER A 161 12.13 13.32 -12.77
C SER A 161 13.55 13.63 -13.24
N ARG A 162 13.70 14.05 -14.51
CA ARG A 162 14.99 14.49 -15.07
C ARG A 162 15.54 15.73 -14.38
N ALA A 163 14.67 16.69 -14.07
CA ALA A 163 15.08 17.91 -13.36
C ALA A 163 15.75 17.58 -12.02
N VAL A 164 15.17 16.65 -11.25
CA VAL A 164 15.75 16.17 -9.98
C VAL A 164 17.04 15.39 -10.25
N ALA A 165 17.01 14.39 -11.13
CA ALA A 165 18.15 13.52 -11.43
C ALA A 165 19.40 14.25 -11.95
N GLU A 166 19.23 15.37 -12.67
CA GLU A 166 20.32 16.20 -13.17
C GLU A 166 20.95 17.10 -12.09
N THR A 167 20.24 17.30 -10.98
CA THR A 167 20.61 18.29 -9.95
C THR A 167 21.30 17.66 -8.75
N THR A 168 20.90 16.43 -8.39
CA THR A 168 21.41 15.71 -7.23
C THR A 168 21.78 14.27 -7.59
N ASP A 169 22.77 13.72 -6.88
CA ASP A 169 23.10 12.30 -6.92
C ASP A 169 22.36 11.47 -5.86
N ILE A 170 21.60 12.11 -4.97
CA ILE A 170 20.75 11.44 -3.99
C ILE A 170 19.70 10.60 -4.75
N PRO A 171 19.60 9.28 -4.49
CA PRO A 171 18.56 8.46 -5.11
C PRO A 171 17.18 9.00 -4.75
N PHE A 172 16.35 9.24 -5.77
CA PHE A 172 14.98 9.69 -5.54
C PHE A 172 13.94 8.66 -5.98
N ILE A 173 12.86 8.63 -5.21
CA ILE A 173 11.71 7.76 -5.38
C ILE A 173 10.56 8.57 -5.96
N ALA A 174 9.97 8.12 -7.07
CA ALA A 174 8.81 8.78 -7.63
C ALA A 174 7.51 8.22 -7.01
N LYS A 175 6.75 9.04 -6.28
CA LYS A 175 5.48 8.61 -5.65
C LYS A 175 4.34 8.64 -6.65
N MET A 176 3.75 7.48 -6.93
CA MET A 176 2.78 7.27 -8.01
C MET A 176 1.32 7.41 -7.55
N THR A 177 0.47 7.89 -8.47
CA THR A 177 -0.96 8.14 -8.23
C THR A 177 -1.76 6.93 -8.68
N PRO A 178 -2.69 6.42 -7.86
CA PRO A 178 -3.59 5.34 -8.28
C PRO A 178 -4.72 5.83 -9.19
N ASN A 179 -4.81 7.15 -9.42
CA ASN A 179 -5.87 7.79 -10.19
C ASN A 179 -5.60 7.71 -11.70
N CYS A 180 -5.16 6.54 -12.15
CA CYS A 180 -4.79 6.23 -13.53
C CYS A 180 -5.26 4.82 -13.89
N LYS A 181 -5.27 4.50 -15.19
CA LYS A 181 -5.61 3.15 -15.67
C LYS A 181 -4.44 2.18 -15.47
N ASN A 182 -3.28 2.59 -15.97
CA ASN A 182 -2.02 1.83 -15.99
C ASN A 182 -0.93 2.69 -15.33
N MET A 183 -0.47 2.28 -14.16
CA MET A 183 0.58 3.00 -13.43
C MET A 183 1.97 2.75 -14.00
N GLU A 184 2.14 1.59 -14.63
CA GLU A 184 3.38 1.09 -15.23
C GLU A 184 3.90 2.07 -16.28
N GLU A 185 3.02 2.74 -17.03
CA GLU A 185 3.38 3.76 -18.03
C GLU A 185 4.03 4.99 -17.38
N HIS A 186 3.45 5.49 -16.29
CA HIS A 186 3.95 6.64 -15.55
C HIS A 186 5.24 6.29 -14.77
N ALA A 187 5.30 5.08 -14.20
CA ALA A 187 6.48 4.58 -13.52
C ALA A 187 7.67 4.44 -14.50
N ARG A 188 7.46 3.90 -15.71
CA ARG A 188 8.50 3.90 -16.76
C ARG A 188 8.99 5.31 -17.10
N ALA A 189 8.08 6.28 -17.23
CA ALA A 189 8.44 7.66 -17.50
C ALA A 189 9.32 8.27 -16.38
N ALA A 190 8.99 7.99 -15.12
CA ALA A 190 9.78 8.45 -13.97
C ALA A 190 11.20 7.87 -13.98
N ILE A 191 11.32 6.54 -14.18
CA ILE A 191 12.61 5.84 -14.20
C ILE A 191 13.44 6.28 -15.41
N LYS A 192 12.83 6.47 -16.59
CA LYS A 192 13.50 7.04 -17.77
C LYS A 192 13.96 8.48 -17.52
N GLY A 193 13.25 9.23 -16.68
CA GLY A 193 13.68 10.53 -16.18
C GLY A 193 14.82 10.46 -15.15
N GLY A 194 15.15 9.28 -14.63
CA GLY A 194 16.25 9.07 -13.69
C GLY A 194 15.81 8.74 -12.26
N ALA A 195 14.53 8.47 -12.00
CA ALA A 195 14.08 7.96 -10.72
C ALA A 195 14.74 6.61 -10.40
N ALA A 196 15.19 6.44 -9.16
CA ALA A 196 15.85 5.22 -8.70
C ALA A 196 14.83 4.11 -8.37
N ALA A 197 13.66 4.51 -7.84
CA ALA A 197 12.56 3.64 -7.47
C ALA A 197 11.22 4.35 -7.64
N VAL A 198 10.14 3.62 -7.39
CA VAL A 198 8.82 4.22 -7.18
C VAL A 198 8.25 3.86 -5.81
N SER A 199 7.39 4.73 -5.30
CA SER A 199 6.55 4.41 -4.16
C SER A 199 5.09 4.40 -4.61
N ALA A 200 4.32 3.40 -4.18
CA ALA A 200 2.92 3.34 -4.57
C ALA A 200 2.04 2.67 -3.50
N ILE A 201 0.84 3.18 -3.24
CA ILE A 201 0.14 4.27 -3.96
C ILE A 201 -0.06 5.52 -3.10
N ASN A 202 -0.25 6.67 -3.74
CA ASN A 202 -0.91 7.81 -3.09
C ASN A 202 -2.41 7.51 -2.89
N THR A 203 -3.17 8.48 -2.40
CA THR A 203 -4.60 8.36 -2.10
C THR A 203 -5.48 8.26 -3.35
N ILE A 204 -6.63 7.59 -3.23
CA ILE A 204 -7.60 7.39 -4.32
C ILE A 204 -8.64 8.51 -4.29
N LYS A 205 -8.88 9.20 -5.41
CA LYS A 205 -9.92 10.23 -5.54
C LYS A 205 -11.30 9.62 -5.25
N SER A 206 -12.03 10.18 -4.29
CA SER A 206 -13.30 9.62 -3.80
C SER A 206 -14.20 10.66 -3.15
N ILE A 207 -15.48 10.28 -3.01
CA ILE A 207 -16.46 10.87 -2.11
C ILE A 207 -16.81 9.79 -1.08
N THR A 208 -16.80 10.13 0.21
CA THR A 208 -17.13 9.21 1.30
C THR A 208 -18.63 9.09 1.47
N ASN A 209 -19.31 10.21 1.76
CA ASN A 209 -20.74 10.28 2.03
C ASN A 209 -21.34 11.55 1.41
N ILE A 210 -22.67 11.56 1.29
CA ILE A 210 -23.46 12.75 1.00
C ILE A 210 -24.07 13.27 2.30
N ASP A 211 -23.83 14.54 2.59
CA ASP A 211 -24.52 15.29 3.62
C ASP A 211 -25.90 15.71 3.10
N PHE A 212 -26.96 15.22 3.74
CA PHE A 212 -28.34 15.49 3.31
C PHE A 212 -28.87 16.85 3.77
N GLU A 213 -28.19 17.53 4.70
CA GLU A 213 -28.58 18.88 5.13
C GLU A 213 -28.14 19.94 4.13
N ASN A 214 -26.89 19.88 3.69
CA ASN A 214 -26.30 20.80 2.72
C ASN A 214 -26.36 20.28 1.28
N MET A 215 -26.83 19.04 1.07
CA MET A 215 -26.90 18.37 -0.24
C MET A 215 -25.57 18.40 -0.99
N THR A 216 -24.47 18.11 -0.28
CA THR A 216 -23.11 18.09 -0.81
C THR A 216 -22.33 16.89 -0.26
N ALA A 217 -21.10 16.67 -0.74
CA ALA A 217 -20.26 15.59 -0.21
C ALA A 217 -19.70 15.93 1.18
N MET A 218 -19.23 14.93 1.91
CA MET A 218 -18.51 15.12 3.18
C MET A 218 -16.99 15.20 2.99
N PRO A 219 -16.24 15.95 3.82
CA PRO A 219 -16.77 16.88 4.83
C PRO A 219 -17.22 18.20 4.16
N VAL A 220 -18.11 18.92 4.85
CA VAL A 220 -18.66 20.19 4.37
C VAL A 220 -17.75 21.35 4.77
N VAL A 221 -17.27 22.10 3.77
CA VAL A 221 -16.52 23.35 3.93
C VAL A 221 -17.37 24.49 3.36
N ASN A 222 -17.91 25.34 4.25
CA ASN A 222 -18.74 26.49 3.89
C ASN A 222 -19.87 26.14 2.89
N GLY A 223 -20.65 25.08 3.20
CA GLY A 223 -21.76 24.61 2.38
C GLY A 223 -21.36 23.86 1.09
N LYS A 224 -20.08 23.53 0.90
CA LYS A 224 -19.55 22.84 -0.29
C LYS A 224 -18.62 21.69 0.10
N SER A 225 -18.19 20.91 -0.88
CA SER A 225 -17.14 19.89 -0.72
C SER A 225 -16.46 19.59 -2.06
N SER A 226 -15.46 18.71 -2.04
CA SER A 226 -14.67 18.34 -3.22
C SER A 226 -14.40 16.83 -3.28
N ILE A 227 -14.14 16.30 -4.48
CA ILE A 227 -13.57 14.96 -4.65
C ILE A 227 -12.14 15.01 -4.13
N SER A 228 -11.76 14.02 -3.30
CA SER A 228 -10.49 14.09 -2.60
C SER A 228 -9.87 12.73 -2.27
N GLY A 229 -8.69 12.74 -1.67
CA GLY A 229 -7.89 11.55 -1.43
C GLY A 229 -8.42 10.66 -0.32
N TYR A 230 -8.74 9.41 -0.64
CA TYR A 230 -9.14 8.36 0.30
C TYR A 230 -7.99 7.39 0.60
N SER A 231 -7.89 6.98 1.86
CA SER A 231 -6.83 6.16 2.46
C SER A 231 -7.42 5.15 3.45
N GLY A 232 -6.60 4.23 3.95
CA GLY A 232 -7.00 3.22 4.96
C GLY A 232 -7.18 1.81 4.38
N ALA A 233 -7.65 0.88 5.20
CA ALA A 233 -7.70 -0.56 4.89
C ALA A 233 -8.42 -0.88 3.57
N ALA A 234 -9.47 -0.14 3.23
CA ALA A 234 -10.21 -0.32 1.98
C ALA A 234 -9.38 -0.07 0.70
N VAL A 235 -8.26 0.65 0.80
CA VAL A 235 -7.36 0.91 -0.33
C VAL A 235 -6.36 -0.23 -0.56
N LYS A 236 -6.09 -1.08 0.44
CA LYS A 236 -5.06 -2.13 0.38
C LYS A 236 -5.15 -3.03 -0.87
N PRO A 237 -6.33 -3.58 -1.26
CA PRO A 237 -6.40 -4.45 -2.44
C PRO A 237 -6.01 -3.74 -3.74
N ILE A 238 -6.26 -2.43 -3.83
CA ILE A 238 -5.91 -1.61 -5.00
C ILE A 238 -4.40 -1.31 -4.98
N ALA A 239 -3.84 -1.01 -3.80
CA ALA A 239 -2.41 -0.81 -3.63
C ALA A 239 -1.59 -2.06 -4.01
N LEU A 240 -1.98 -3.24 -3.49
CA LEU A 240 -1.33 -4.52 -3.81
C LEU A 240 -1.35 -4.81 -5.32
N ARG A 241 -2.49 -4.55 -6.00
CA ARG A 241 -2.58 -4.67 -7.45
C ARG A 241 -1.53 -3.81 -8.16
N PHE A 242 -1.49 -2.51 -7.86
CA PHE A 242 -0.56 -1.60 -8.54
C PHE A 242 0.91 -1.95 -8.26
N CYS A 243 1.23 -2.34 -7.02
CA CYS A 243 2.59 -2.80 -6.68
C CYS A 243 2.97 -4.04 -7.49
N ALA A 244 2.11 -5.05 -7.54
CA ALA A 244 2.37 -6.26 -8.32
C ALA A 244 2.58 -5.95 -9.81
N GLN A 245 1.72 -5.12 -10.41
CA GLN A 245 1.82 -4.75 -11.82
C GLN A 245 3.11 -4.02 -12.15
N VAL A 246 3.49 -3.03 -11.34
CA VAL A 246 4.74 -2.26 -11.51
C VAL A 246 5.96 -3.17 -11.34
N LEU A 247 5.96 -4.05 -10.33
CA LEU A 247 7.06 -4.98 -10.07
C LEU A 247 7.15 -6.11 -11.11
N GLN A 248 6.11 -6.38 -11.89
CA GLN A 248 6.13 -7.36 -12.99
C GLN A 248 6.51 -6.74 -14.34
N ASP A 249 6.48 -5.42 -14.46
CA ASP A 249 6.64 -4.74 -15.73
C ASP A 249 8.05 -4.87 -16.30
N GLN A 250 8.17 -5.56 -17.43
CA GLN A 250 9.48 -5.82 -18.06
C GLN A 250 10.19 -4.55 -18.53
N GLY A 251 9.43 -3.53 -18.98
CA GLY A 251 10.02 -2.27 -19.41
C GLY A 251 10.68 -1.52 -18.25
N ILE A 252 10.09 -1.58 -17.05
CA ILE A 252 10.70 -1.06 -15.83
C ILE A 252 11.99 -1.81 -15.49
N HIS A 253 11.97 -3.14 -15.51
CA HIS A 253 13.16 -3.96 -15.25
C HIS A 253 14.31 -3.67 -16.23
N GLU A 254 14.00 -3.52 -17.52
CA GLU A 254 14.97 -3.16 -18.55
C GLU A 254 15.57 -1.77 -18.33
N LEU A 255 14.74 -0.77 -17.98
CA LEU A 255 15.20 0.58 -17.69
C LEU A 255 16.11 0.63 -16.45
N VAL A 256 15.77 -0.09 -15.38
CA VAL A 256 16.59 -0.14 -14.16
C VAL A 256 17.94 -0.78 -14.44
N LYS A 257 17.98 -1.91 -15.17
CA LYS A 257 19.24 -2.58 -15.56
C LYS A 257 20.17 -1.71 -16.41
N GLN A 258 19.61 -0.76 -17.15
CA GLN A 258 20.38 0.20 -17.96
C GLN A 258 20.80 1.44 -17.14
N GLY A 259 20.19 1.66 -15.98
CA GLY A 259 20.42 2.81 -15.11
C GLY A 259 21.52 2.59 -14.08
N LYS A 260 21.75 3.62 -13.26
CA LYS A 260 22.74 3.61 -12.16
C LYS A 260 22.23 2.97 -10.85
N HIS A 261 20.98 2.50 -10.84
CA HIS A 261 20.26 2.06 -9.64
C HIS A 261 19.84 0.58 -9.71
N ASP A 262 20.64 -0.25 -10.37
CA ASP A 262 20.51 -1.72 -10.30
C ASP A 262 21.29 -2.24 -9.09
N TYR A 263 20.56 -2.68 -8.06
CA TYR A 263 21.13 -3.24 -6.83
C TYR A 263 21.18 -4.78 -6.83
N GLY A 264 20.90 -5.43 -7.97
CA GLY A 264 21.05 -6.89 -8.14
C GLY A 264 19.77 -7.70 -7.97
N HIS A 265 18.67 -7.07 -7.56
CA HIS A 265 17.34 -7.71 -7.37
C HIS A 265 16.22 -7.03 -8.18
N GLY A 266 16.59 -6.25 -9.19
CA GLY A 266 15.63 -5.56 -10.07
C GLY A 266 15.14 -4.23 -9.51
N HIS A 267 13.96 -3.81 -9.95
CA HIS A 267 13.38 -2.53 -9.52
C HIS A 267 12.97 -2.55 -8.04
N GLU A 268 13.50 -1.60 -7.27
CA GLU A 268 13.07 -1.40 -5.90
C GLU A 268 11.78 -0.58 -5.81
N MET A 269 10.97 -0.88 -4.79
CA MET A 269 9.69 -0.22 -4.58
C MET A 269 9.37 -0.08 -3.10
N SER A 270 8.74 1.04 -2.75
CA SER A 270 8.15 1.30 -1.43
C SER A 270 6.62 1.14 -1.49
N GLY A 271 6.06 0.19 -0.73
CA GLY A 271 4.64 -0.13 -0.74
C GLY A 271 3.82 0.72 0.22
N ILE A 272 2.67 1.24 -0.21
CA ILE A 272 1.83 2.17 0.57
C ILE A 272 0.34 1.88 0.31
N GLY A 273 -0.44 1.78 1.38
CA GLY A 273 -1.91 1.82 1.30
C GLY A 273 -2.61 0.75 2.15
N GLY A 274 -3.28 1.19 3.21
CA GLY A 274 -4.13 0.32 4.05
C GLY A 274 -3.38 -0.72 4.88
N ILE A 275 -2.12 -0.46 5.21
CA ILE A 275 -1.33 -1.27 6.13
C ILE A 275 -1.71 -0.91 7.57
N GLU A 276 -2.19 -1.89 8.34
CA GLU A 276 -2.56 -1.71 9.75
C GLU A 276 -1.87 -2.73 10.67
N THR A 277 -1.36 -3.84 10.11
CA THR A 277 -0.77 -4.95 10.85
C THR A 277 0.52 -5.46 10.20
N TRP A 278 1.27 -6.30 10.92
CA TRP A 278 2.43 -7.00 10.35
C TRP A 278 2.06 -7.86 9.13
N ARG A 279 0.84 -8.41 9.08
CA ARG A 279 0.36 -9.25 7.98
C ARG A 279 0.18 -8.43 6.71
N ASP A 280 -0.41 -7.24 6.84
CA ASP A 280 -0.56 -6.33 5.72
C ASP A 280 0.83 -5.93 5.19
N ALA A 281 1.77 -5.59 6.08
CA ALA A 281 3.14 -5.31 5.67
C ALA A 281 3.81 -6.50 4.97
N ALA A 282 3.63 -7.72 5.50
CA ALA A 282 4.15 -8.94 4.91
C ALA A 282 3.60 -9.20 3.50
N GLU A 283 2.34 -8.83 3.21
CA GLU A 283 1.78 -8.93 1.86
C GLU A 283 2.54 -8.05 0.85
N PHE A 284 2.85 -6.79 1.21
CA PHE A 284 3.64 -5.90 0.32
C PHE A 284 5.08 -6.39 0.15
N LEU A 285 5.73 -6.85 1.22
CA LEU A 285 7.07 -7.42 1.14
C LEU A 285 7.08 -8.68 0.27
N ALA A 286 6.12 -9.59 0.44
CA ALA A 286 5.98 -10.79 -0.38
C ALA A 286 5.75 -10.48 -1.88
N LEU A 287 5.14 -9.34 -2.21
CA LEU A 287 5.04 -8.86 -3.59
C LEU A 287 6.36 -8.33 -4.15
N GLY A 288 7.31 -7.95 -3.30
CA GLY A 288 8.63 -7.45 -3.72
C GLY A 288 8.93 -6.02 -3.30
N CYS A 289 8.01 -5.33 -2.62
CA CYS A 289 8.33 -4.04 -2.01
C CYS A 289 9.44 -4.23 -0.98
N ARG A 290 10.43 -3.34 -0.97
CA ARG A 290 11.57 -3.41 -0.04
C ARG A 290 11.24 -2.84 1.32
N ASN A 291 10.42 -1.79 1.35
CA ASN A 291 9.86 -1.23 2.58
C ASN A 291 8.37 -0.92 2.40
N VAL A 292 7.72 -0.58 3.51
CA VAL A 292 6.33 -0.18 3.56
C VAL A 292 6.17 1.17 4.23
N GLN A 293 5.27 2.00 3.72
CA GLN A 293 4.91 3.27 4.33
C GLN A 293 3.49 3.25 4.93
N VAL A 294 3.34 3.83 6.12
CA VAL A 294 2.09 3.79 6.89
C VAL A 294 1.63 5.19 7.29
N THR A 295 0.34 5.47 7.18
CA THR A 295 -0.29 6.76 7.57
C THR A 295 -1.55 6.54 8.39
N THR A 296 -2.59 5.96 7.77
CA THR A 296 -3.94 5.89 8.35
C THR A 296 -3.97 5.14 9.69
N ALA A 297 -3.19 4.06 9.82
CA ALA A 297 -3.09 3.32 11.08
C ALA A 297 -2.51 4.19 12.22
N ILE A 298 -1.58 5.11 11.94
CA ILE A 298 -1.03 6.03 12.96
C ILE A 298 -2.10 7.02 13.40
N MET A 299 -2.93 7.52 12.47
CA MET A 299 -4.04 8.40 12.80
C MET A 299 -5.04 7.73 13.76
N GLN A 300 -5.16 6.40 13.70
CA GLN A 300 -6.04 5.63 14.57
C GLN A 300 -5.42 5.26 15.92
N TYR A 301 -4.23 4.69 15.86
CA TYR A 301 -3.65 3.87 16.92
C TYR A 301 -2.37 4.49 17.50
N GLY A 302 -1.85 5.55 16.85
CA GLY A 302 -0.58 6.18 17.19
C GLY A 302 0.65 5.39 16.70
N TYR A 303 1.85 5.92 16.97
CA TYR A 303 3.10 5.34 16.46
C TYR A 303 3.43 3.94 17.00
N ARG A 304 2.87 3.55 18.15
CA ARG A 304 3.19 2.28 18.83
C ARG A 304 2.79 1.03 18.08
N ILE A 305 1.95 1.15 17.04
CA ILE A 305 1.64 0.02 16.14
C ILE A 305 2.87 -0.64 15.52
N VAL A 306 3.98 0.11 15.40
CA VAL A 306 5.23 -0.44 14.86
C VAL A 306 5.82 -1.53 15.76
N GLU A 307 5.60 -1.46 17.08
CA GLU A 307 6.01 -2.50 18.04
C GLU A 307 5.36 -3.84 17.66
N ASP A 308 4.05 -3.83 17.39
CA ASP A 308 3.29 -5.00 16.96
C ASP A 308 3.67 -5.45 15.55
N MET A 309 3.95 -4.51 14.63
CA MET A 309 4.41 -4.84 13.28
C MET A 309 5.78 -5.54 13.28
N ILE A 310 6.74 -5.02 14.05
CA ILE A 310 8.07 -5.60 14.22
C ILE A 310 7.98 -6.97 14.88
N SER A 311 7.27 -7.07 16.01
CA SER A 311 7.10 -8.32 16.74
C SER A 311 6.45 -9.40 15.87
N GLY A 312 5.34 -9.07 15.22
CA GLY A 312 4.62 -9.98 14.35
C GLY A 312 5.42 -10.45 13.14
N MET A 313 6.21 -9.56 12.52
CA MET A 313 7.09 -9.92 11.42
C MET A 313 8.19 -10.89 11.87
N MET A 314 8.84 -10.64 13.02
CA MET A 314 9.86 -11.54 13.55
C MET A 314 9.30 -12.93 13.86
N HIS A 315 8.13 -13.01 14.49
CA HIS A 315 7.45 -14.28 14.77
C HIS A 315 7.08 -15.02 13.48
N PHE A 316 6.54 -14.31 12.49
CA PHE A 316 6.24 -14.88 11.19
C PHE A 316 7.49 -15.46 10.50
N MET A 317 8.61 -14.72 10.52
CA MET A 317 9.88 -15.21 9.96
C MET A 317 10.37 -16.47 10.67
N ASP A 318 10.33 -16.49 12.01
CA ASP A 318 10.74 -17.65 12.82
C ASP A 318 9.86 -18.89 12.54
N GLU A 319 8.54 -18.72 12.50
CA GLU A 319 7.59 -19.79 12.22
C GLU A 319 7.72 -20.37 10.80
N ARG A 320 8.13 -19.55 9.84
CA ARG A 320 8.31 -19.95 8.43
C ARG A 320 9.75 -20.34 8.08
N GLY A 321 10.70 -20.20 9.02
CA GLY A 321 12.10 -20.53 8.80
C GLY A 321 12.84 -19.55 7.88
N TYR A 322 12.40 -18.28 7.83
CA TYR A 322 13.16 -17.22 7.17
C TYR A 322 14.25 -16.70 8.11
N GLU A 323 15.47 -16.57 7.61
CA GLU A 323 16.61 -16.03 8.37
C GLU A 323 16.78 -14.54 8.13
N SER A 324 16.44 -14.06 6.93
CA SER A 324 16.46 -12.66 6.54
C SER A 324 15.17 -12.26 5.82
N LEU A 325 14.87 -10.97 5.76
CA LEU A 325 13.76 -10.48 4.94
C LEU A 325 14.02 -10.71 3.44
N GLU A 326 15.28 -10.77 3.00
CA GLU A 326 15.61 -11.07 1.59
C GLU A 326 15.14 -12.47 1.16
N ASP A 327 15.05 -13.43 2.08
CA ASP A 327 14.50 -14.77 1.79
C ASP A 327 12.98 -14.75 1.51
N PHE A 328 12.31 -13.67 1.89
CA PHE A 328 10.86 -13.52 1.85
C PHE A 328 10.40 -12.48 0.82
N ILE A 329 11.18 -11.43 0.58
CA ILE A 329 10.76 -10.35 -0.30
C ILE A 329 10.59 -10.86 -1.74
N GLY A 330 9.41 -10.63 -2.32
CA GLY A 330 9.09 -10.99 -3.71
C GLY A 330 8.66 -12.44 -3.94
N VAL A 331 8.66 -13.31 -2.92
CA VAL A 331 8.35 -14.75 -3.11
C VAL A 331 6.94 -15.03 -3.64
N ALA A 332 5.98 -14.11 -3.44
CA ALA A 332 4.62 -14.27 -3.94
C ALA A 332 4.47 -13.80 -5.40
N LEU A 333 5.30 -12.87 -5.86
CA LEU A 333 5.11 -12.18 -7.14
C LEU A 333 5.08 -13.12 -8.37
N PRO A 334 5.97 -14.14 -8.49
CA PRO A 334 5.93 -15.07 -9.63
C PRO A 334 4.65 -15.93 -9.68
N ASN A 335 3.93 -16.03 -8.57
CA ASN A 335 2.70 -16.83 -8.47
C ASN A 335 1.44 -16.03 -8.86
N ILE A 336 1.58 -14.73 -9.16
CA ILE A 336 0.51 -13.87 -9.65
C ILE A 336 0.59 -13.84 -11.17
N ILE A 337 -0.14 -14.75 -11.81
CA ILE A 337 -0.08 -14.98 -13.25
C ILE A 337 -1.34 -14.44 -13.97
N PRO A 338 -1.27 -14.21 -15.29
CA PRO A 338 -2.44 -13.89 -16.10
C PRO A 338 -3.59 -14.90 -15.94
N ALA A 339 -4.83 -14.42 -16.09
CA ALA A 339 -6.03 -15.22 -15.81
C ALA A 339 -6.22 -16.39 -16.79
N GLU A 340 -5.64 -16.29 -17.98
CA GLU A 340 -5.57 -17.31 -19.02
C GLU A 340 -4.64 -18.47 -18.63
N ASP A 341 -3.63 -18.22 -17.80
CA ASP A 341 -2.63 -19.21 -17.39
C ASP A 341 -3.03 -19.98 -16.11
N LEU A 342 -4.11 -19.54 -15.44
CA LEU A 342 -4.65 -20.25 -14.29
C LEU A 342 -5.13 -21.66 -14.69
N ASN A 343 -4.76 -22.65 -13.88
CA ASN A 343 -5.20 -24.03 -14.09
C ASN A 343 -6.73 -24.15 -13.93
N ARG A 344 -7.42 -24.44 -15.03
CA ARG A 344 -8.89 -24.59 -15.11
C ARG A 344 -9.34 -26.03 -15.19
N ASP A 345 -8.46 -27.00 -14.96
CA ASP A 345 -8.74 -28.42 -15.18
C ASP A 345 -9.47 -29.10 -14.02
N PHE A 346 -9.56 -28.46 -12.86
CA PHE A 346 -10.23 -28.99 -11.68
C PHE A 346 -11.14 -27.94 -11.02
N LYS A 347 -11.99 -28.41 -10.11
CA LYS A 347 -12.72 -27.60 -9.13
C LYS A 347 -12.44 -28.12 -7.73
N VAL A 348 -12.40 -27.23 -6.75
CA VAL A 348 -12.24 -27.60 -5.34
C VAL A 348 -13.61 -27.45 -4.67
N LEU A 349 -14.20 -28.55 -4.22
CA LEU A 349 -15.48 -28.51 -3.53
C LEU A 349 -15.29 -28.01 -2.10
N PRO A 350 -16.24 -27.24 -1.52
CA PRO A 350 -16.19 -26.89 -0.11
C PRO A 350 -16.47 -28.13 0.75
N ASP A 351 -15.72 -28.28 1.84
CA ASP A 351 -15.99 -29.22 2.92
C ASP A 351 -16.58 -28.49 4.13
N PHE A 352 -17.61 -29.07 4.75
CA PHE A 352 -18.37 -28.45 5.84
C PHE A 352 -18.13 -29.20 7.16
N ASP A 353 -17.65 -28.48 8.16
CA ASP A 353 -17.53 -29.01 9.52
C ASP A 353 -18.85 -28.83 10.28
N ASP A 354 -19.63 -29.92 10.37
CA ASP A 354 -20.91 -29.98 11.08
C ASP A 354 -20.83 -29.63 12.57
N LYS A 355 -19.64 -29.80 13.20
CA LYS A 355 -19.41 -29.50 14.61
C LYS A 355 -19.19 -28.01 14.83
N LYS A 356 -18.54 -27.32 13.88
CA LYS A 356 -18.35 -25.85 13.91
C LYS A 356 -19.59 -25.11 13.42
N CYS A 357 -20.43 -25.76 12.61
CA CYS A 357 -21.61 -25.13 12.02
C CYS A 357 -22.63 -24.68 13.08
N ILE A 358 -22.88 -23.37 13.13
CA ILE A 358 -23.89 -22.73 14.00
C ILE A 358 -25.30 -22.71 13.39
N GLY A 359 -25.50 -23.30 12.21
CA GLY A 359 -26.81 -23.41 11.56
C GLY A 359 -27.45 -22.08 11.16
N CYS A 360 -26.64 -21.07 10.77
CA CYS A 360 -27.14 -19.74 10.39
C CYS A 360 -27.78 -19.69 8.99
N GLY A 361 -27.41 -20.61 8.08
CA GLY A 361 -27.96 -20.66 6.72
C GLY A 361 -27.32 -19.67 5.72
N ARG A 362 -26.36 -18.84 6.12
CA ARG A 362 -25.75 -17.84 5.25
C ARG A 362 -25.07 -18.46 4.02
N CYS A 363 -24.37 -19.57 4.18
CA CYS A 363 -23.77 -20.32 3.08
C CYS A 363 -24.81 -20.84 2.07
N TYR A 364 -25.95 -21.33 2.56
CA TYR A 364 -27.08 -21.74 1.73
C TYR A 364 -27.66 -20.55 0.95
N VAL A 365 -28.04 -19.46 1.64
CA VAL A 365 -28.63 -18.26 1.02
C VAL A 365 -27.70 -17.67 -0.04
N SER A 366 -26.42 -17.49 0.28
CA SER A 366 -25.46 -16.95 -0.69
C SER A 366 -25.27 -17.87 -1.91
N CYS A 367 -25.36 -19.19 -1.75
CA CYS A 367 -25.28 -20.10 -2.88
C CYS A 367 -26.58 -20.09 -3.71
N TYR A 368 -27.72 -20.00 -3.03
CA TYR A 368 -29.04 -20.06 -3.63
C TYR A 368 -29.36 -18.79 -4.42
N ASP A 369 -29.17 -17.61 -3.83
CA ASP A 369 -29.55 -16.32 -4.45
C ASP A 369 -28.44 -15.70 -5.31
N ALA A 370 -27.17 -16.04 -5.06
CA ALA A 370 -26.02 -15.36 -5.68
C ALA A 370 -24.97 -16.30 -6.31
N ALA A 371 -25.28 -17.59 -6.46
CA ALA A 371 -24.38 -18.53 -7.13
C ALA A 371 -25.12 -19.62 -7.93
N HIS A 372 -25.03 -20.89 -7.49
CA HIS A 372 -25.34 -22.08 -8.32
C HIS A 372 -26.35 -23.04 -7.68
N GLN A 373 -27.07 -22.62 -6.62
CA GLN A 373 -28.09 -23.46 -5.95
C GLN A 373 -27.53 -24.86 -5.60
N ALA A 374 -26.26 -24.89 -5.18
CA ALA A 374 -25.48 -26.11 -5.00
C ALA A 374 -25.44 -26.62 -3.54
N ILE A 375 -26.15 -25.92 -2.66
CA ILE A 375 -26.27 -26.26 -1.26
C ILE A 375 -27.77 -26.42 -1.01
N ASP A 376 -28.19 -27.59 -0.56
CA ASP A 376 -29.52 -27.85 -0.03
C ASP A 376 -29.55 -27.52 1.47
N TRP A 377 -30.74 -27.21 2.00
CA TRP A 377 -30.92 -26.87 3.42
C TRP A 377 -31.76 -27.92 4.14
N ASP A 378 -31.15 -28.62 5.11
CA ASP A 378 -31.90 -29.45 6.05
C ASP A 378 -32.54 -28.53 7.11
N GLU A 379 -33.83 -28.25 6.99
CA GLU A 379 -34.57 -27.39 7.91
C GLU A 379 -34.59 -27.92 9.36
N LYS A 380 -34.59 -29.25 9.55
CA LYS A 380 -34.68 -29.88 10.87
C LYS A 380 -33.35 -29.80 11.61
N LYS A 381 -32.26 -30.17 10.93
CA LYS A 381 -30.91 -30.13 11.52
C LYS A 381 -30.29 -28.75 11.43
N ARG A 382 -30.86 -27.86 10.61
CA ARG A 382 -30.29 -26.56 10.23
C ARG A 382 -28.87 -26.73 9.71
N ARG A 383 -28.72 -27.61 8.72
CA ARG A 383 -27.42 -27.94 8.12
C ARG A 383 -27.42 -27.77 6.60
N PRO A 384 -26.35 -27.19 6.03
CA PRO A 384 -26.15 -27.20 4.59
C PRO A 384 -25.77 -28.61 4.13
N VAL A 385 -26.26 -29.03 2.97
CA VAL A 385 -25.88 -30.28 2.30
C VAL A 385 -25.40 -29.93 0.90
N LEU A 386 -24.15 -30.26 0.57
CA LEU A 386 -23.60 -30.00 -0.76
C LEU A 386 -24.18 -31.00 -1.77
N ASN A 387 -24.62 -30.51 -2.93
CA ASN A 387 -25.09 -31.35 -4.04
C ASN A 387 -24.17 -31.22 -5.28
N ASP A 388 -24.52 -31.96 -6.34
CA ASP A 388 -23.68 -32.10 -7.53
C ASP A 388 -23.57 -30.84 -8.40
N ASN A 389 -24.42 -29.82 -8.17
CA ASN A 389 -24.35 -28.55 -8.89
C ASN A 389 -23.15 -27.70 -8.48
N CYS A 390 -22.40 -28.09 -7.44
CA CYS A 390 -21.29 -27.28 -6.94
C CYS A 390 -20.18 -27.13 -7.97
N VAL A 391 -19.84 -25.87 -8.27
CA VAL A 391 -18.73 -25.51 -9.18
C VAL A 391 -17.43 -25.14 -8.45
N GLY A 392 -17.43 -25.13 -7.11
CA GLY A 392 -16.27 -24.78 -6.31
C GLY A 392 -15.91 -23.29 -6.28
N CYS A 393 -16.89 -22.38 -6.37
CA CYS A 393 -16.64 -20.92 -6.34
C CYS A 393 -16.23 -20.38 -4.96
N HIS A 394 -16.42 -21.17 -3.90
CA HIS A 394 -16.09 -20.84 -2.50
C HIS A 394 -16.75 -19.57 -1.93
N LEU A 395 -17.81 -19.05 -2.56
CA LEU A 395 -18.59 -17.94 -1.98
C LEU A 395 -19.12 -18.31 -0.58
N CYS A 396 -19.62 -19.55 -0.42
CA CYS A 396 -20.09 -20.08 0.85
C CYS A 396 -19.04 -20.03 1.97
N LEU A 397 -17.78 -20.32 1.64
CA LEU A 397 -16.64 -20.24 2.55
C LEU A 397 -16.44 -18.80 3.02
N ASN A 398 -16.38 -17.85 2.07
CA ASN A 398 -16.09 -16.44 2.35
C ASN A 398 -17.18 -15.70 3.14
N VAL A 399 -18.44 -16.14 3.05
CA VAL A 399 -19.54 -15.54 3.82
C VAL A 399 -19.76 -16.20 5.18
N CYS A 400 -19.14 -17.36 5.44
CA CYS A 400 -19.33 -18.09 6.69
C CYS A 400 -18.80 -17.27 7.88
N PRO A 401 -19.62 -17.01 8.92
CA PRO A 401 -19.18 -16.22 10.07
C PRO A 401 -18.30 -17.00 11.06
N VAL A 402 -18.11 -18.30 10.85
CA VAL A 402 -17.31 -19.17 11.72
C VAL A 402 -16.04 -19.56 10.97
N GLN A 403 -14.89 -19.11 11.49
CA GLN A 403 -13.57 -19.45 10.94
C GLN A 403 -13.41 -20.97 10.81
N GLU A 404 -12.86 -21.39 9.68
CA GLU A 404 -12.61 -22.80 9.34
C GLU A 404 -13.83 -23.74 9.47
N CYS A 405 -15.06 -23.22 9.49
CA CYS A 405 -16.26 -24.08 9.43
C CYS A 405 -16.50 -24.62 8.03
N ILE A 406 -16.06 -23.89 7.00
CA ILE A 406 -16.07 -24.32 5.62
C ILE A 406 -14.63 -24.19 5.12
N THR A 407 -14.09 -25.25 4.51
CA THR A 407 -12.71 -25.28 4.02
C THR A 407 -12.65 -25.88 2.61
N PRO A 408 -11.54 -25.77 1.87
CA PRO A 408 -11.35 -26.49 0.62
C PRO A 408 -11.26 -28.00 0.87
N GLY A 409 -12.18 -28.75 0.27
CA GLY A 409 -12.29 -30.20 0.38
C GLY A 409 -11.81 -30.93 -0.87
N GLU A 410 -12.68 -31.79 -1.41
CA GLU A 410 -12.37 -32.67 -2.54
C GLU A 410 -12.01 -31.88 -3.82
N ILE A 411 -10.91 -32.28 -4.46
CA ILE A 411 -10.53 -31.81 -5.79
C ILE A 411 -11.20 -32.71 -6.84
N LYS A 412 -12.14 -32.16 -7.61
CA LYS A 412 -12.78 -32.85 -8.72
C LYS A 412 -12.21 -32.38 -10.06
N TRP A 413 -11.58 -33.31 -10.77
CA TRP A 413 -11.07 -33.08 -12.13
C TRP A 413 -12.19 -33.04 -13.15
N LYS A 414 -12.07 -32.14 -14.12
CA LYS A 414 -12.96 -32.11 -15.28
C LYS A 414 -12.63 -33.28 -16.20
N GLU A 415 -13.65 -33.78 -16.90
CA GLU A 415 -13.52 -34.92 -17.79
C GLU A 415 -12.43 -34.71 -18.85
N GLY A 416 -11.60 -35.73 -19.08
CA GLY A 416 -10.53 -35.71 -20.07
C GLY A 416 -9.32 -34.83 -19.72
N ARG A 417 -9.26 -34.23 -18.53
CA ARG A 417 -8.12 -33.40 -18.10
C ARG A 417 -7.03 -34.21 -17.41
N LYS A 418 -5.78 -33.77 -17.57
CA LYS A 418 -4.61 -34.42 -16.97
C LYS A 418 -4.52 -34.05 -15.49
N GLN A 419 -4.47 -35.05 -14.62
CA GLN A 419 -4.27 -34.84 -13.19
C GLN A 419 -2.81 -34.46 -12.91
N VAL A 420 -2.63 -33.43 -12.09
CA VAL A 420 -1.34 -32.96 -11.57
C VAL A 420 -1.47 -32.68 -10.09
N ASP A 421 -0.34 -32.55 -9.38
CA ASP A 421 -0.38 -32.11 -7.99
C ASP A 421 -0.93 -30.68 -7.91
N VAL A 422 -1.89 -30.49 -7.00
CA VAL A 422 -2.56 -29.21 -6.81
C VAL A 422 -2.23 -28.67 -5.43
N THR A 423 -1.74 -27.43 -5.40
CA THR A 423 -1.60 -26.68 -4.15
C THR A 423 -2.87 -25.87 -3.91
N VAL A 424 -3.46 -26.04 -2.73
CA VAL A 424 -4.64 -25.28 -2.27
C VAL A 424 -4.33 -24.62 -0.93
N LYS A 425 -4.93 -23.45 -0.68
CA LYS A 425 -4.92 -22.84 0.65
C LYS A 425 -5.63 -23.78 1.62
N LYS A 426 -4.98 -24.15 2.73
CA LYS A 426 -5.54 -25.08 3.73
C LYS A 426 -5.99 -24.39 5.02
N HIS A 427 -5.38 -23.26 5.34
CA HIS A 427 -5.67 -22.49 6.54
C HIS A 427 -6.27 -21.14 6.15
N TYR A 428 -7.42 -20.82 6.75
CA TYR A 428 -8.13 -19.58 6.54
C TYR A 428 -8.26 -18.91 7.90
N GLU A 429 -7.36 -17.95 8.13
CA GLU A 429 -7.33 -17.09 9.31
C GLU A 429 -8.22 -15.86 9.11
#